data_AF-A0A4V1RUJ7-F1
#
_entry.id   AF-A0A4V1RUJ7-F1
#
_cell.length_a   1.000
_cell.length_b   1.000
_cell.length_c   1.000
_cell.angle_alpha   90.00
_cell.angle_beta   90.00
_cell.angle_gamma   90.00
#
_symmetry.space_group_name_H-M   'P 1'
#
loop_
_entity.id
_entity.type
_entity.pdbx_description
1 polymer ?
#
loop_
_entity_poly.entity_id
_entity_poly.type
_entity_poly.pdbx_seq_one_letter_code
_entity_poly.pdbx_strand_id
1 'polypeptide(L)'
;MAAAIPPAVLPRIGALLRMMASPVDGEALNAARALGRTLQGAGVDWHALADAVEHPTSSPTPLRRPRRSKPDHGHIDWTPAYRREVRGTLERGLFRLSLTPWERQFTTDIIARLRDPRGRLTFRQAEVVDRLVAKIEGRR
;
A
#
# COMPACT_ATOMS: atom_id res chain seq x y z
N MET A 1 24.96 -13.71 -19.95
CA MET A 1 23.66 -13.02 -19.84
C MET A 1 23.18 -13.20 -18.41
N ALA A 2 23.10 -12.15 -17.61
CA ALA A 2 22.68 -12.27 -16.21
C ALA A 2 21.26 -12.85 -16.16
N ALA A 3 21.08 -13.95 -15.44
CA ALA A 3 19.77 -14.56 -15.26
C ALA A 3 18.92 -13.62 -14.40
N ALA A 4 17.87 -13.05 -15.00
CA ALA A 4 16.96 -12.17 -14.29
C ALA A 4 16.20 -12.96 -13.22
N ILE A 5 16.25 -12.50 -11.97
CA ILE A 5 15.49 -13.12 -10.88
C ILE A 5 13.99 -13.04 -11.21
N PRO A 6 13.25 -14.16 -11.24
CA PRO A 6 11.84 -14.14 -11.59
C PRO A 6 11.03 -13.27 -10.61
N PRO A 7 10.13 -12.39 -11.10
CA PRO A 7 9.40 -11.46 -10.24
C PRO A 7 8.49 -12.17 -9.22
N ALA A 8 8.04 -13.38 -9.53
CA ALA A 8 7.18 -14.19 -8.67
C ALA A 8 7.86 -14.60 -7.35
N VAL A 9 9.19 -14.71 -7.31
CA VAL A 9 9.92 -15.13 -6.10
C VAL A 9 10.44 -13.97 -5.26
N LEU A 10 10.38 -12.73 -5.76
CA LEU A 10 10.85 -11.52 -5.07
C LEU A 10 10.21 -11.29 -3.69
N PRO A 11 8.88 -11.46 -3.49
CA PRO A 11 8.28 -11.28 -2.17
C PRO A 11 8.83 -12.26 -1.14
N ARG A 12 9.06 -13.51 -1.55
CA ARG A 12 9.60 -14.59 -0.71
C ARG A 12 11.07 -14.36 -0.38
N ILE A 13 11.87 -13.95 -1.36
CA ILE A 13 13.27 -13.54 -1.16
C ILE A 13 13.33 -12.39 -0.15
N GLY A 14 12.50 -11.36 -0.32
CA GLY A 14 12.46 -10.21 0.60
C GLY A 14 12.07 -10.58 2.04
N ALA A 15 11.20 -11.57 2.24
CA ALA A 15 10.86 -12.08 3.57
C ALA A 15 12.05 -12.82 4.21
N LEU A 16 12.75 -13.67 3.46
CA LEU A 16 13.91 -14.42 3.93
C LEU A 16 15.10 -13.50 4.24
N LEU A 17 15.33 -12.46 3.42
CA LEU A 17 16.33 -11.43 3.69
C LEU A 17 16.09 -10.72 5.03
N ARG A 18 14.83 -10.40 5.36
CA ARG A 18 14.49 -9.82 6.68
C ARG A 18 14.69 -10.81 7.82
N MET A 19 14.38 -12.09 7.61
CA MET A 19 14.55 -13.14 8.62
C MET A 19 16.02 -13.41 8.95
N MET A 20 16.95 -13.17 8.01
CA MET A 20 18.39 -13.22 8.29
C MET A 20 18.86 -12.16 9.30
N ALA A 21 18.07 -11.09 9.53
CA ALA A 21 18.36 -10.10 10.56
C ALA A 21 17.80 -10.48 11.94
N SER A 22 17.24 -11.69 12.10
CA SER A 22 16.79 -12.20 13.40
C SER A 22 17.97 -12.29 14.37
N PRO A 23 17.79 -11.93 15.66
CA PRO A 23 18.82 -12.12 16.69
C PRO A 23 19.03 -13.59 17.07
N VAL A 24 18.23 -14.51 16.53
CA VAL A 24 18.33 -15.95 16.77
C VAL A 24 19.12 -16.59 15.63
N ASP A 25 20.34 -17.03 15.92
CA ASP A 25 21.25 -17.63 14.93
C ASP A 25 20.61 -18.77 14.14
N GLY A 26 19.82 -19.62 14.81
CA GLY A 26 19.09 -20.71 14.17
C GLY A 26 18.09 -20.25 13.12
N GLU A 27 17.38 -19.14 13.38
CA GLU A 27 16.45 -18.55 12.43
C GLU A 27 17.17 -17.90 11.26
N ALA A 28 18.26 -17.16 11.53
CA ALA A 28 19.07 -16.52 10.50
C ALA A 28 19.71 -17.56 9.56
N LEU A 29 20.29 -18.63 10.11
CA LEU A 29 20.87 -19.72 9.32
C LEU A 29 19.80 -20.48 8.52
N ASN A 30 18.63 -20.72 9.11
CA ASN A 30 17.51 -21.34 8.41
C ASN A 30 17.00 -20.46 7.26
N ALA A 31 16.95 -19.14 7.46
CA ALA A 31 16.61 -18.16 6.44
C ALA A 31 17.59 -18.21 5.27
N ALA A 32 18.90 -18.20 5.56
CA ALA A 32 19.95 -18.28 4.54
C ALA A 32 19.83 -19.57 3.71
N ARG A 33 19.67 -20.72 4.37
CA ARG A 33 19.47 -22.02 3.68
C ARG A 33 18.19 -22.05 2.85
N ALA A 34 17.09 -21.50 3.37
CA ALA A 34 15.82 -21.41 2.66
C ALA A 34 15.91 -20.48 1.45
N LEU A 35 16.69 -19.40 1.54
CA LEU A 35 16.93 -18.48 0.43
C LEU A 35 17.69 -19.18 -0.70
N GLY A 36 18.77 -19.92 -0.37
CA GLY A 36 19.48 -20.74 -1.35
C GLY A 36 18.58 -21.72 -2.11
N ARG A 37 17.70 -22.45 -1.39
CA ARG A 37 16.71 -23.34 -2.02
C ARG A 37 15.69 -22.59 -2.88
N THR A 38 15.28 -21.41 -2.46
CA THR A 38 14.31 -20.59 -3.21
C THR A 38 14.91 -20.08 -4.51
N LEU A 39 16.18 -19.65 -4.49
CA LEU A 39 16.93 -19.25 -5.68
C LEU A 39 17.12 -20.42 -6.64
N GLN A 40 17.57 -21.57 -6.13
CA GLN A 40 17.73 -22.79 -6.93
C GLN A 40 16.42 -23.24 -7.59
N GLY A 41 15.30 -23.20 -6.84
CA GLY A 41 13.98 -23.51 -7.39
C GLY A 41 13.51 -22.52 -8.47
N ALA A 42 14.09 -21.33 -8.52
CA ALA A 42 13.86 -20.31 -9.55
C ALA A 42 14.91 -20.36 -10.68
N GLY A 43 15.83 -21.33 -10.68
CA GLY A 43 16.88 -21.47 -11.69
C GLY A 43 17.99 -20.42 -11.59
N VAL A 44 18.14 -19.76 -10.43
CA VAL A 44 19.17 -18.75 -10.16
C VAL A 44 20.00 -19.14 -8.93
N ASP A 45 21.13 -18.48 -8.74
CA ASP A 45 22.02 -18.74 -7.60
C ASP A 45 22.33 -17.45 -6.81
N TRP A 46 23.22 -17.57 -5.83
CA TRP A 46 23.64 -16.45 -5.00
C TRP A 46 24.42 -15.38 -5.79
N HIS A 47 25.16 -15.79 -6.82
CA HIS A 47 25.91 -14.86 -7.66
C HIS A 47 24.96 -14.01 -8.51
N ALA A 48 23.93 -14.61 -9.09
CA ALA A 48 22.87 -13.89 -9.79
C ALA A 48 22.12 -12.92 -8.86
N LEU A 49 21.92 -13.30 -7.59
CA LEU A 49 21.33 -12.39 -6.58
C LEU A 49 22.27 -11.22 -6.27
N ALA A 50 23.56 -11.48 -6.07
CA ALA A 50 24.56 -10.44 -5.82
C ALA A 50 24.64 -9.47 -7.02
N ASP A 51 24.75 -10.00 -8.23
CA ASP A 51 24.76 -9.22 -9.47
C ASP A 51 23.53 -8.32 -9.58
N ALA A 52 22.33 -8.83 -9.25
CA ALA A 52 21.10 -8.05 -9.30
C ALA A 52 21.04 -6.91 -8.27
N VAL A 53 21.72 -7.07 -7.13
CA VAL A 53 21.82 -6.05 -6.08
C VAL A 53 22.88 -5.00 -6.42
N GLU A 54 24.03 -5.43 -6.91
CA GLU A 54 25.17 -4.57 -7.26
C GLU A 54 24.93 -3.79 -8.56
N HIS A 55 24.27 -4.42 -9.53
CA HIS A 55 23.98 -3.87 -10.85
C HIS A 55 22.48 -3.84 -11.10
N PRO A 56 21.72 -3.00 -10.37
CA PRO A 56 20.30 -2.86 -10.60
C PRO A 56 20.12 -2.33 -12.03
N THR A 57 19.67 -3.21 -12.95
CA THR A 57 19.27 -2.79 -14.29
C THR A 57 18.25 -1.70 -14.13
N SER A 58 18.64 -0.47 -14.51
CA SER A 58 17.85 0.74 -14.31
C SER A 58 16.60 0.69 -15.18
N SER A 59 15.56 0.01 -14.70
CA SER A 59 14.19 0.25 -15.10
C SER A 59 13.56 1.13 -14.03
N PRO A 60 13.33 2.42 -14.29
CA PRO A 60 12.68 3.29 -13.34
C PRO A 60 11.18 2.99 -13.36
N THR A 61 10.76 1.87 -12.77
CA THR A 61 9.41 1.79 -12.21
C THR A 61 9.57 1.92 -10.70
N PRO A 62 9.42 3.13 -10.14
CA PRO A 62 9.47 3.27 -8.71
C PRO A 62 8.29 2.49 -8.14
N LEU A 63 8.60 1.40 -7.43
CA LEU A 63 7.72 0.84 -6.43
C LEU A 63 7.36 1.98 -5.49
N ARG A 64 6.17 2.56 -5.70
CA ARG A 64 5.55 3.46 -4.75
C ARG A 64 5.37 2.66 -3.45
N ARG A 65 6.34 2.76 -2.54
CA ARG A 65 5.99 3.04 -1.14
C ARG A 65 4.91 4.13 -1.21
N PRO A 66 3.89 4.16 -0.34
CA PRO A 66 3.22 5.42 -0.07
C PRO A 66 4.30 6.35 0.48
N ARG A 67 5.04 7.03 -0.42
CA ARG A 67 5.64 8.31 -0.17
C ARG A 67 4.52 9.05 0.53
N ARG A 68 4.75 9.48 1.77
CA ARG A 68 4.08 10.68 2.32
C ARG A 68 3.99 11.61 1.12
N SER A 69 2.79 11.72 0.57
CA SER A 69 2.61 12.51 -0.63
C SER A 69 3.06 13.90 -0.20
N LYS A 70 3.90 14.55 -1.01
CA LYS A 70 4.11 16.00 -0.85
C LYS A 70 2.74 16.59 -0.53
N PRO A 71 2.59 17.40 0.53
CA PRO A 71 1.28 17.95 0.86
C PRO A 71 0.72 18.54 -0.42
N ASP A 72 -0.42 18.03 -0.82
CA ASP A 72 -1.18 18.58 -1.94
C ASP A 72 -1.65 19.93 -1.41
N HIS A 73 -1.08 21.03 -1.90
CA HIS A 73 -1.30 22.37 -1.34
C HIS A 73 -2.69 22.93 -1.69
N GLY A 74 -3.53 22.09 -2.32
CA GLY A 74 -4.89 22.43 -2.67
C GLY A 74 -5.91 21.80 -1.71
N HIS A 75 -6.75 22.65 -1.14
CA HIS A 75 -7.91 22.24 -0.36
C HIS A 75 -9.18 22.43 -1.19
N ILE A 76 -10.11 21.48 -1.06
CA ILE A 76 -11.48 21.69 -1.54
C ILE A 76 -12.32 22.26 -0.40
N ASP A 77 -12.94 23.41 -0.70
CA ASP A 77 -13.99 23.98 0.14
C ASP A 77 -15.35 23.51 -0.35
N TRP A 78 -15.79 22.36 0.20
CA TRP A 78 -17.17 21.90 0.01
C TRP A 78 -18.16 22.79 0.76
N THR A 79 -19.32 23.02 0.14
CA THR A 79 -20.44 23.71 0.80
C THR A 79 -20.90 22.95 2.04
N PRO A 80 -21.42 23.62 3.09
CA PRO A 80 -21.92 22.96 4.29
C PRO A 80 -23.05 21.95 4.01
N ALA A 81 -23.83 22.16 2.94
CA ALA A 81 -24.85 21.22 2.49
C ALA A 81 -24.23 19.92 1.96
N TYR A 82 -23.27 20.03 1.02
CA TYR A 82 -22.58 18.89 0.43
C TYR A 82 -21.80 18.07 1.48
N ARG A 83 -21.16 18.75 2.45
CA ARG A 83 -20.47 18.08 3.57
C ARG A 83 -21.42 17.20 4.40
N ARG A 84 -22.63 17.68 4.68
CA ARG A 84 -23.62 16.91 5.46
C ARG A 84 -24.14 15.72 4.67
N GLU A 85 -24.37 15.88 3.38
CA GLU A 85 -24.82 14.83 2.47
C GLU A 85 -23.79 13.71 2.36
N VAL A 86 -22.55 14.04 2.01
CA VAL A 86 -21.43 13.09 1.90
C VAL A 86 -21.20 12.35 3.22
N ARG A 87 -21.21 13.07 4.35
CA ARG A 87 -21.09 12.43 5.68
C ARG A 87 -22.19 11.41 5.90
N GLY A 88 -23.44 11.75 5.60
CA GLY A 88 -24.57 10.84 5.74
C GLY A 88 -24.42 9.59 4.86
N THR A 89 -23.92 9.73 3.62
CA THR A 89 -23.64 8.59 2.75
C THR A 89 -22.53 7.71 3.31
N LEU A 90 -21.42 8.28 3.77
CA LEU A 90 -20.30 7.54 4.37
C LEU A 90 -20.70 6.81 5.66
N GLU A 91 -21.48 7.46 6.54
CA GLU A 91 -22.02 6.84 7.76
C GLU A 91 -22.89 5.63 7.40
N ARG A 92 -23.77 5.73 6.39
CA ARG A 92 -24.54 4.57 5.90
C ARG A 92 -23.66 3.46 5.31
N GLY A 93 -22.60 3.82 4.59
CA GLY A 93 -21.66 2.89 3.97
C GLY A 93 -20.88 2.04 4.97
N LEU A 94 -20.48 2.62 6.11
CA LEU A 94 -19.76 1.93 7.19
C LEU A 94 -20.54 0.73 7.77
N PHE A 95 -21.87 0.81 7.77
CA PHE A 95 -22.76 -0.24 8.27
C PHE A 95 -23.24 -1.20 7.17
N ARG A 96 -23.29 -0.74 5.90
CA ARG A 96 -23.88 -1.51 4.78
C ARG A 96 -22.88 -2.26 3.91
N LEU A 97 -21.59 -1.90 3.92
CA LEU A 97 -20.57 -2.50 3.05
C LEU A 97 -19.47 -3.24 3.82
N SER A 98 -18.98 -4.33 3.22
CA SER A 98 -17.70 -4.95 3.58
C SER A 98 -16.54 -4.08 3.07
N LEU A 99 -16.31 -2.96 3.74
CA LEU A 99 -15.13 -2.12 3.52
C LEU A 99 -13.87 -2.86 3.97
N THR A 100 -12.80 -2.72 3.20
CA THR A 100 -11.47 -3.16 3.64
C THR A 100 -11.07 -2.44 4.95
N PRO A 101 -10.15 -3.01 5.74
CA PRO A 101 -9.69 -2.37 6.99
C PRO A 101 -9.20 -0.93 6.78
N TRP A 102 -8.53 -0.66 5.66
CA TRP A 102 -8.07 0.67 5.29
C TRP A 102 -9.23 1.62 4.92
N GLU A 103 -10.19 1.19 4.10
CA GLU A 103 -11.35 2.02 3.74
C GLU A 103 -12.19 2.37 4.98
N ARG A 104 -12.33 1.44 5.93
CA ARG A 104 -13.03 1.68 7.20
C ARG A 104 -12.33 2.74 8.05
N GLN A 105 -11.01 2.65 8.17
CA GLN A 105 -10.22 3.63 8.89
C GLN A 105 -10.29 5.01 8.21
N PHE A 106 -10.09 5.04 6.88
CA PHE A 106 -10.18 6.27 6.10
C PHE A 106 -11.56 6.93 6.22
N THR A 107 -12.64 6.15 6.10
CA THR A 107 -14.01 6.67 6.21
C THR A 107 -14.28 7.27 7.59
N THR A 108 -13.81 6.61 8.66
CA THR A 108 -13.90 7.12 10.03
C THR A 108 -13.17 8.46 10.18
N ASP A 109 -11.94 8.56 9.68
CA ASP A 109 -11.12 9.78 9.74
C ASP A 109 -11.75 10.94 8.96
N ILE A 110 -12.37 10.65 7.81
CA ILE A 110 -13.05 11.65 6.98
C ILE A 110 -14.34 12.12 7.64
N ILE A 111 -15.15 11.22 8.22
CA ILE A 111 -16.37 11.60 8.96
C ILE A 111 -16.01 12.53 10.13
N ALA A 112 -14.94 12.23 10.87
CA ALA A 112 -14.44 13.09 11.92
C ALA A 112 -14.04 14.48 11.39
N ARG A 113 -13.33 14.54 10.26
CA ARG A 113 -12.98 15.82 9.61
C ARG A 113 -14.18 16.60 9.07
N LEU A 114 -15.19 15.92 8.54
CA LEU A 114 -16.42 16.55 8.03
C LEU A 114 -17.34 17.08 9.14
N ARG A 115 -17.15 16.63 10.39
CA ARG A 115 -17.82 17.20 11.57
C ARG A 115 -17.20 18.54 11.99
N ASP A 116 -15.92 18.75 11.72
CA ASP A 116 -15.25 20.03 11.96
C ASP A 116 -15.58 21.02 10.83
N PRO A 117 -16.22 22.18 11.12
CA PRO A 117 -16.46 23.23 10.14
C PRO A 117 -15.18 23.72 9.47
N ARG A 118 -14.05 23.67 10.17
CA ARG A 118 -12.72 24.05 9.67
C ARG A 118 -11.94 22.89 9.05
N GLY A 119 -12.50 21.68 9.08
CA GLY A 119 -11.92 20.50 8.48
C GLY A 119 -11.81 20.67 6.98
N ARG A 120 -10.58 20.85 6.49
CA ARG A 120 -10.28 20.92 5.06
C ARG A 120 -9.86 19.55 4.55
N LEU A 121 -10.40 19.19 3.39
CA LEU A 121 -10.03 17.98 2.67
C LEU A 121 -9.07 18.38 1.56
N THR A 122 -8.03 17.58 1.35
CA THR A 122 -7.20 17.73 0.16
C THR A 122 -7.98 17.28 -1.08
N PHE A 123 -7.61 17.78 -2.26
CA PHE A 123 -8.19 17.32 -3.54
C PHE A 123 -8.22 15.79 -3.63
N ARG A 124 -7.10 15.15 -3.30
CA ARG A 124 -7.00 13.69 -3.30
C ARG A 124 -7.91 13.00 -2.28
N GLN A 125 -8.13 13.60 -1.12
CA GLN A 125 -9.08 13.06 -0.14
C GLN A 125 -10.51 13.15 -0.68
N ALA A 126 -10.88 14.27 -1.30
CA ALA A 126 -12.17 14.43 -1.96
C ALA A 126 -12.40 13.37 -3.05
N GLU A 127 -11.41 13.12 -3.91
CA GLU A 127 -11.52 12.08 -4.95
C GLU A 127 -11.76 10.67 -4.36
N VAL A 128 -11.08 10.33 -3.26
CA VAL A 128 -11.29 9.03 -2.60
C VAL A 128 -12.68 8.97 -1.98
N VAL A 129 -13.16 10.08 -1.42
CA VAL A 129 -14.52 10.17 -0.87
C VAL A 129 -15.56 10.04 -1.96
N ASP A 130 -15.41 10.70 -3.11
CA ASP A 130 -16.34 10.59 -4.24
C ASP A 130 -16.42 9.14 -4.75
N ARG A 131 -15.28 8.42 -4.82
CA ARG A 131 -15.27 6.99 -5.15
C ARG A 131 -16.00 6.13 -4.12
N LEU A 132 -15.84 6.43 -2.83
CA LEU A 132 -16.53 5.71 -1.76
C LEU A 132 -18.03 5.99 -1.77
N VAL A 133 -18.44 7.25 -1.96
CA VAL A 133 -19.84 7.67 -2.12
C VAL A 133 -20.45 6.94 -3.32
N ALA A 134 -19.79 6.96 -4.48
CA ALA A 134 -20.24 6.23 -5.67
C ALA A 134 -20.34 4.71 -5.43
N LYS A 135 -19.42 4.12 -4.67
CA LYS A 135 -19.46 2.69 -4.29
C LYS A 135 -20.60 2.37 -3.32
N ILE A 136 -20.98 3.32 -2.46
CA ILE A 136 -22.07 3.18 -1.49
C ILE A 136 -23.43 3.38 -2.16
N GLU A 137 -23.53 4.32 -3.09
CA GLU A 137 -24.76 4.67 -3.82
C GLU A 137 -24.99 3.75 -5.04
N GLY A 138 -23.92 3.27 -5.66
CA GLY A 138 -23.93 2.50 -6.91
C GLY A 138 -23.70 1.01 -6.75
N ARG A 139 -24.63 0.30 -6.12
CA ARG A 139 -24.70 -1.16 -6.21
C ARG A 139 -25.13 -1.55 -7.65
N ARG A 140 -24.15 -1.85 -8.51
CA ARG A 140 -24.24 -2.82 -9.60
C ARG A 140 -22.94 -3.62 -9.65
#